data_AF-A0A174GXM7-F1
#
_entry.id   AF-A0A174GXM7-F1
#
_cell.length_a   1.000
_cell.length_b   1.000
_cell.length_c   1.000
_cell.angle_alpha   90.00
_cell.angle_beta   90.00
_cell.angle_gamma   90.00
#
_symmetry.space_group_name_H-M   'P 1'
#
loop_
_entity.id
_entity.type
_entity.pdbx_description
1 polymer ?
#
loop_
_entity_poly.entity_id
_entity_poly.type
_entity_poly.pdbx_seq_one_letter_code
_entity_poly.pdbx_strand_id
1 'polypeptide(L)'
;MYTKVHNIKEFLKENRDKPMICCEYAHAMGNSLGALYKYTDLTEEDPLYQGGFIWDFIDQAIVKENSNGKKFLAYGGDFEDRPTDYNFCGNGLVFANREVTPKMAEVKYCYQNIKIIILEDKINIKNKNLFTNLNEYECFFILTRDGVEIDRKTTIIDLAPMSEKSIEIPFVRENNIGEYILTVSFCLSKDEIWAEQGYEIAFEQKVLYVVKKDKKEYKGNLSIVDGDIHVGVHGENFRVLFSRVKGGLVSYVYDGKEYILERPKLNFWRAPVDNDIANGMTFNNSIWKIASLYGKATMKSFKELEEGIEVWYTHTLPMLDMVLCQYFGHKKSNFFMLHF
;
A
#
# COMPACT_ATOMS: atom_id res chain seq x y z
N MET A 1 20.93 19.99 -0.86
CA MET A 1 20.01 19.31 0.09
C MET A 1 18.63 19.30 -0.54
N TYR A 2 17.87 18.21 -0.37
CA TYR A 2 16.47 18.06 -0.82
C TYR A 2 16.21 18.37 -2.31
N THR A 3 17.22 18.19 -3.16
CA THR A 3 17.12 18.46 -4.60
C THR A 3 16.22 17.42 -5.26
N LYS A 4 15.17 17.86 -5.95
CA LYS A 4 14.27 16.96 -6.69
C LYS A 4 15.02 16.20 -7.77
N VAL A 5 14.66 14.93 -8.00
CA VAL A 5 15.28 14.05 -9.02
C VAL A 5 15.40 14.70 -10.41
N HIS A 6 14.37 15.41 -10.89
CA HIS A 6 14.46 16.08 -12.20
C HIS A 6 15.49 17.22 -12.22
N ASN A 7 15.64 17.96 -11.12
CA ASN A 7 16.67 19.01 -11.01
C ASN A 7 18.08 18.40 -10.97
N ILE A 8 18.24 17.22 -10.35
CA ILE A 8 19.51 16.47 -10.38
C ILE A 8 19.84 16.09 -11.82
N LYS A 9 18.86 15.53 -12.56
CA LYS A 9 19.02 15.18 -13.98
C LYS A 9 19.42 16.38 -14.82
N GLU A 10 18.74 17.52 -14.69
CA GLU A 10 19.10 18.73 -15.43
C GLU A 10 20.50 19.24 -15.06
N PHE A 11 20.85 19.27 -13.78
CA PHE A 11 22.17 19.68 -13.33
C PHE A 11 23.28 18.82 -13.94
N LEU A 12 23.10 17.49 -13.94
CA LEU A 12 24.07 16.53 -14.47
C LEU A 12 24.12 16.48 -16.01
N LYS A 13 23.22 17.16 -16.74
CA LYS A 13 23.39 17.35 -18.20
C LYS A 13 24.49 18.34 -18.53
N GLU A 14 24.63 19.39 -17.71
CA GLU A 14 25.56 20.50 -17.96
C GLU A 14 26.84 20.40 -17.12
N ASN A 15 26.79 19.70 -15.97
CA ASN A 15 27.89 19.64 -15.02
C ASN A 15 28.40 18.20 -14.86
N ARG A 16 29.45 17.84 -15.62
CA ARG A 16 30.01 16.46 -15.65
C ARG A 16 31.35 16.29 -14.93
N ASP A 17 31.95 17.36 -14.41
CA ASP A 17 33.32 17.30 -13.87
C ASP A 17 33.43 16.63 -12.49
N LYS A 18 32.30 16.49 -11.78
CA LYS A 18 32.24 15.93 -10.42
C LYS A 18 30.97 15.09 -10.23
N PRO A 19 31.01 14.04 -9.41
CA PRO A 19 29.79 13.34 -9.02
C PRO A 19 28.92 14.21 -8.12
N MET A 20 27.62 13.92 -8.11
CA MET A 20 26.64 14.50 -7.23
C MET A 20 26.21 13.50 -6.16
N ILE A 21 26.28 13.94 -4.90
CA ILE A 21 25.80 13.20 -3.73
C ILE A 21 24.88 14.14 -2.95
N CYS A 22 23.68 13.66 -2.61
CA CYS A 22 22.78 14.44 -1.76
C CYS A 22 23.20 14.28 -0.29
N CYS A 23 23.75 15.32 0.32
CA CYS A 23 24.06 15.32 1.76
C CYS A 23 22.82 15.11 2.64
N GLU A 24 21.64 15.53 2.17
CA GLU A 24 20.33 15.24 2.75
C GLU A 24 19.30 15.09 1.62
N TYR A 25 18.47 14.04 1.68
CA TYR A 25 17.30 13.84 0.82
C TYR A 25 16.23 13.01 1.54
N ALA A 26 15.06 12.86 0.90
CA ALA A 26 13.96 12.03 1.38
C ALA A 26 13.64 12.22 2.88
N HIS A 27 13.24 13.44 3.26
CA HIS A 27 12.93 13.79 4.65
C HIS A 27 11.90 12.83 5.27
N ALA A 28 12.26 12.14 6.36
CA ALA A 28 11.53 11.00 6.90
C ALA A 28 10.57 11.34 8.06
N MET A 29 10.28 12.62 8.30
CA MET A 29 9.35 13.09 9.34
C MET A 29 7.96 12.46 9.26
N GLY A 30 7.52 11.88 10.37
CA GLY A 30 6.22 11.22 10.48
C GLY A 30 6.02 10.07 9.48
N ASN A 31 4.87 10.09 8.78
CA ASN A 31 4.58 9.16 7.69
C ASN A 31 5.02 9.78 6.35
N SER A 32 6.16 9.34 5.82
CA SER A 32 6.89 9.98 4.72
C SER A 32 7.62 8.95 3.84
N LEU A 33 8.75 9.34 3.24
CA LEU A 33 9.63 8.53 2.39
C LEU A 33 9.01 8.06 1.06
N GLY A 34 7.95 8.75 0.61
CA GLY A 34 7.33 8.48 -0.67
C GLY A 34 8.28 8.70 -1.85
N ALA A 35 8.21 7.81 -2.84
CA ALA A 35 8.98 7.87 -4.08
C ALA A 35 10.51 7.81 -3.92
N LEU A 36 11.01 7.16 -2.87
CA LEU A 36 12.44 6.89 -2.66
C LEU A 36 13.07 6.22 -3.90
N TYR A 37 12.34 5.29 -4.52
CA TYR A 37 12.76 4.58 -5.73
C TYR A 37 13.24 5.50 -6.86
N LYS A 38 12.67 6.71 -7.00
CA LYS A 38 13.08 7.65 -8.06
C LYS A 38 14.52 8.13 -7.90
N TYR A 39 15.02 8.21 -6.67
CA TYR A 39 16.41 8.55 -6.40
C TYR A 39 17.30 7.33 -6.59
N THR A 40 16.91 6.15 -6.08
CA THR A 40 17.73 4.94 -6.23
C THR A 40 17.79 4.43 -7.67
N ASP A 41 16.74 4.62 -8.47
CA ASP A 41 16.77 4.32 -9.91
C ASP A 41 17.73 5.25 -10.66
N LEU A 42 17.85 6.51 -10.22
CA LEU A 42 18.78 7.46 -10.85
C LEU A 42 20.24 7.01 -10.71
N THR A 43 20.62 6.26 -9.68
CA THR A 43 21.99 5.73 -9.54
C THR A 43 22.31 4.68 -10.62
N GLU A 44 21.29 4.09 -11.24
CA GLU A 44 21.45 3.19 -12.39
C GLU A 44 21.39 3.93 -13.73
N GLU A 45 20.77 5.12 -13.77
CA GLU A 45 20.58 5.90 -14.99
C GLU A 45 21.77 6.82 -15.30
N ASP A 46 22.42 7.40 -14.28
CA ASP A 46 23.56 8.30 -14.47
C ASP A 46 24.70 7.96 -13.49
N PRO A 47 25.89 7.52 -13.97
CA PRO A 47 27.00 7.13 -13.11
C PRO A 47 27.58 8.28 -12.28
N LEU A 48 27.29 9.54 -12.62
CA LEU A 48 27.71 10.68 -11.79
C LEU A 48 26.77 10.95 -10.62
N TYR A 49 25.58 10.34 -10.58
CA TYR A 49 24.74 10.40 -9.40
C TYR A 49 25.05 9.22 -8.48
N GLN A 50 25.74 9.48 -7.37
CA GLN A 50 26.20 8.44 -6.44
C GLN A 50 25.30 8.34 -5.18
N GLY A 51 24.04 8.75 -5.28
CA GLY A 51 23.05 8.61 -4.21
C GLY A 51 23.05 9.77 -3.19
N GLY A 52 22.82 9.43 -1.91
CA GLY A 52 22.73 10.41 -0.84
C GLY A 52 22.39 9.82 0.53
N PHE A 53 22.19 10.70 1.51
CA PHE A 53 21.91 10.34 2.90
C PHE A 53 20.49 10.75 3.29
N ILE A 54 19.67 9.78 3.69
CA ILE A 54 18.29 10.02 4.15
C ILE A 54 18.34 10.85 5.44
N TRP A 55 17.49 11.87 5.53
CA TRP A 55 17.31 12.64 6.76
C TRP A 55 16.05 12.17 7.52
N ASP A 56 16.14 11.55 8.69
CA ASP A 56 17.35 11.04 9.38
C ASP A 56 17.09 9.65 10.00
N PHE A 57 18.03 9.15 10.81
CA PHE A 57 17.95 7.78 11.30
C PHE A 57 16.92 7.60 12.43
N ILE A 58 16.89 8.46 13.44
CA ILE A 58 16.15 8.24 14.69
C ILE A 58 15.42 9.49 15.16
N ASP A 59 14.16 9.33 15.57
CA ASP A 59 13.40 10.42 16.20
C ASP A 59 14.10 10.94 17.46
N GLN A 60 14.22 12.25 17.57
CA GLN A 60 14.79 12.91 18.75
C GLN A 60 13.67 13.25 19.74
N ALA A 61 13.10 12.21 20.35
CA ALA A 61 12.04 12.31 21.36
C ALA A 61 12.52 11.85 22.74
N ILE A 62 11.96 12.43 23.80
CA ILE A 62 12.29 12.10 25.19
C ILE A 62 11.12 11.36 25.82
N VAL A 63 11.37 10.26 26.53
CA VAL A 63 10.30 9.55 27.24
C VAL A 63 9.78 10.40 28.40
N LYS A 64 8.47 10.67 28.42
CA LYS A 64 7.75 11.33 29.52
C LYS A 64 6.58 10.46 29.97
N GLU A 65 6.11 10.67 31.19
CA GLU A 65 4.93 10.00 31.75
C GLU A 65 3.78 11.01 31.90
N ASN A 66 2.57 10.59 31.55
CA ASN A 66 1.37 11.42 31.74
C ASN A 66 0.76 11.23 33.14
N SER A 67 -0.29 12.00 33.47
CA SER A 67 -0.96 11.96 34.78
C SER A 67 -1.56 10.60 35.17
N ASN A 68 -1.72 9.67 34.22
CA ASN A 68 -2.22 8.32 34.45
C ASN A 68 -1.08 7.28 34.53
N GLY A 69 0.18 7.70 34.57
CA GLY A 69 1.33 6.79 34.63
C GLY A 69 1.74 6.18 33.27
N LYS A 70 1.16 6.64 32.15
CA LYS A 70 1.48 6.10 30.83
C LYS A 70 2.67 6.84 30.22
N LYS A 71 3.72 6.08 29.88
CA LYS A 71 4.89 6.58 29.14
C LYS A 71 4.54 6.91 27.69
N PHE A 72 5.13 7.99 27.16
CA PHE A 72 5.02 8.42 25.77
C PHE A 72 6.32 9.10 25.31
N LEU A 73 6.51 9.19 23.99
CA LEU A 73 7.59 9.95 23.37
C LEU A 73 7.17 11.41 23.26
N ALA A 74 7.82 12.28 24.02
CA ALA A 74 7.56 13.70 24.10
C ALA A 74 8.49 14.48 23.17
N TYR A 75 7.96 15.58 22.62
CA TYR A 75 8.65 16.48 21.71
C TYR A 75 8.72 17.90 22.30
N GLY A 76 9.13 18.89 21.48
CA GLY A 76 9.08 20.28 21.89
C GLY A 76 7.67 20.73 22.31
N GLY A 77 7.58 21.52 23.38
CA GLY A 77 6.32 22.00 23.95
C GLY A 77 5.71 21.08 25.00
N ASP A 78 6.08 19.80 25.02
CA ASP A 78 5.67 18.87 26.08
C ASP A 78 6.41 19.13 27.40
N PHE A 79 7.45 19.97 27.40
CA PHE A 79 8.22 20.35 28.60
C PHE A 79 7.93 21.79 29.04
N GLU A 80 6.82 22.37 28.56
CA GLU A 80 6.46 23.78 28.78
C GLU A 80 7.50 24.76 28.22
N ASP A 81 8.42 24.28 27.39
CA ASP A 81 9.44 25.04 26.68
C ASP A 81 8.81 25.95 25.62
N ARG A 82 9.24 27.22 25.63
CA ARG A 82 8.80 28.26 24.68
C ARG A 82 9.96 29.23 24.40
N PRO A 83 10.24 29.59 23.13
CA PRO A 83 9.63 29.06 21.90
C PRO A 83 10.02 27.60 21.66
N THR A 84 9.27 26.90 20.80
CA THR A 84 9.50 25.49 20.47
C THR A 84 8.98 25.17 19.06
N ASP A 85 9.68 24.28 18.35
CA ASP A 85 9.33 23.80 17.00
C ASP A 85 8.61 22.44 17.03
N TYR A 86 8.09 22.06 18.19
CA TYR A 86 7.25 20.88 18.41
C TYR A 86 7.89 19.58 17.88
N ASN A 87 7.20 18.86 17.00
CA ASN A 87 7.61 17.55 16.49
C ASN A 87 8.58 17.63 15.30
N PHE A 88 9.13 18.80 14.95
CA PHE A 88 10.13 18.95 13.88
C PHE A 88 11.46 18.24 14.19
N CYS A 89 11.63 17.71 15.41
CA CYS A 89 12.72 16.81 15.78
C CYS A 89 12.37 15.30 15.63
N GLY A 90 11.14 14.95 15.23
CA GLY A 90 10.68 13.58 14.94
C GLY A 90 10.83 13.21 13.46
N ASN A 91 12.08 13.08 13.00
CA ASN A 91 12.44 12.91 11.58
C ASN A 91 12.92 11.50 11.20
N GLY A 92 12.84 10.54 12.12
CA GLY A 92 13.57 9.28 12.05
C GLY A 92 12.93 8.21 11.16
N LEU A 93 13.80 7.38 10.57
CA LEU A 93 13.44 6.07 10.03
C LEU A 93 13.02 5.09 11.11
N VAL A 94 13.52 5.24 12.34
CA VAL A 94 13.09 4.51 13.53
C VAL A 94 12.64 5.49 14.62
N PHE A 95 11.74 5.02 15.49
CA PHE A 95 11.33 5.79 16.66
C PHE A 95 12.48 5.94 17.66
N ALA A 96 12.34 6.86 18.62
CA ALA A 96 13.36 7.12 19.65
C ALA A 96 13.69 5.88 20.51
N ASN A 97 12.79 4.90 20.60
CA ASN A 97 13.00 3.60 21.26
C ASN A 97 13.60 2.52 20.34
N ARG A 98 13.99 2.87 19.10
CA ARG A 98 14.55 2.02 18.04
C ARG A 98 13.55 1.02 17.44
N GLU A 99 12.26 1.16 17.74
CA GLU A 99 11.23 0.45 17.00
C GLU A 99 11.23 0.91 15.54
N VAL A 100 11.29 -0.06 14.64
CA VAL A 100 11.31 0.20 13.20
C VAL A 100 9.98 0.75 12.73
N THR A 101 10.02 1.79 11.89
CA THR A 101 8.81 2.27 11.21
C THR A 101 8.62 1.54 9.88
N PRO A 102 7.41 1.55 9.28
CA PRO A 102 7.18 0.98 7.95
C PRO A 102 8.12 1.52 6.86
N LYS A 103 8.65 2.75 7.04
CA LYS A 103 9.60 3.37 6.11
C LYS A 103 10.86 2.53 5.91
N MET A 104 11.30 1.78 6.94
CA MET A 104 12.50 0.93 6.84
C MET A 104 12.36 -0.23 5.87
N ALA A 105 11.14 -0.75 5.64
CA ALA A 105 10.92 -1.78 4.63
C ALA A 105 11.18 -1.23 3.22
N GLU A 106 10.71 -0.01 2.94
CA GLU A 106 10.98 0.69 1.66
C GLU A 106 12.47 0.98 1.48
N VAL A 107 13.16 1.45 2.54
CA VAL A 107 14.62 1.66 2.50
C VAL A 107 15.35 0.37 2.18
N LYS A 108 15.03 -0.72 2.90
CA LYS A 108 15.64 -2.04 2.68
C LYS A 108 15.47 -2.49 1.23
N TYR A 109 14.26 -2.36 0.69
CA TYR A 109 13.95 -2.74 -0.68
C TYR A 109 14.69 -1.87 -1.70
N CYS A 110 14.60 -0.54 -1.61
CA CYS A 110 15.24 0.37 -2.56
C CYS A 110 16.78 0.29 -2.53
N TYR A 111 17.38 -0.09 -1.40
CA TYR A 111 18.84 -0.20 -1.23
C TYR A 111 19.39 -1.60 -1.51
N GLN A 112 18.55 -2.58 -1.86
CA GLN A 112 19.03 -3.93 -2.08
C GLN A 112 20.00 -4.01 -3.28
N ASN A 113 21.09 -4.78 -3.13
CA ASN A 113 22.15 -4.88 -4.13
C ASN A 113 21.94 -6.02 -5.14
N ILE A 114 20.75 -6.62 -5.17
CA ILE A 114 20.39 -7.65 -6.13
C ILE A 114 19.13 -7.17 -6.85
N LYS A 115 19.25 -6.91 -8.15
CA LYS A 115 18.10 -6.54 -8.98
C LYS A 115 17.56 -7.80 -9.64
N ILE A 116 16.29 -8.09 -9.39
CA ILE A 116 15.58 -9.25 -9.92
C ILE A 116 14.46 -8.73 -10.81
N ILE A 117 14.31 -9.28 -12.01
CA ILE A 117 13.21 -8.96 -12.92
C ILE A 117 12.54 -10.26 -13.33
N ILE A 118 11.31 -10.46 -12.87
CA ILE A 118 10.51 -11.64 -13.20
C ILE A 118 9.74 -11.38 -14.49
N LEU A 119 10.03 -12.14 -15.55
CA LEU A 119 9.34 -12.12 -16.83
C LEU A 119 8.36 -13.31 -16.91
N GLU A 120 7.75 -13.55 -18.07
CA GLU A 120 6.76 -14.63 -18.23
C GLU A 120 7.38 -16.03 -18.24
N ASP A 121 8.60 -16.15 -18.79
CA ASP A 121 9.31 -17.41 -19.04
C ASP A 121 10.63 -17.53 -18.27
N LYS A 122 11.17 -16.40 -17.80
CA LYS A 122 12.49 -16.34 -17.17
C LYS A 122 12.60 -15.27 -16.09
N ILE A 123 13.69 -15.33 -15.34
CA ILE A 123 14.04 -14.40 -14.27
C ILE A 123 15.42 -13.83 -14.62
N ASN A 124 15.52 -12.51 -14.74
CA ASN A 124 16.80 -11.83 -14.91
C ASN A 124 17.31 -11.39 -13.55
N ILE A 125 18.57 -11.70 -13.24
CA ILE A 125 19.22 -11.38 -11.98
C ILE A 125 20.49 -10.59 -12.29
N LYS A 126 20.61 -9.39 -11.71
CA LYS A 126 21.79 -8.54 -11.78
C LYS A 126 22.39 -8.40 -10.38
N ASN A 127 23.64 -8.81 -10.22
CA ASN A 127 24.43 -8.57 -9.03
C ASN A 127 24.97 -7.14 -9.07
N LYS A 128 24.48 -6.27 -8.19
CA LYS A 128 24.95 -4.88 -8.05
C LYS A 128 26.01 -4.70 -6.96
N ASN A 129 26.38 -5.77 -6.25
CA ASN A 129 27.48 -5.70 -5.30
C ASN A 129 28.78 -5.42 -6.06
N LEU A 130 29.66 -4.63 -5.44
CA LEU A 130 30.97 -4.28 -6.01
C LEU A 130 32.02 -5.39 -5.80
N PHE A 131 31.90 -6.17 -4.73
CA PHE A 131 32.93 -7.13 -4.30
C PHE A 131 32.40 -8.51 -3.90
N THR A 132 31.07 -8.65 -3.76
CA THR A 132 30.43 -9.87 -3.26
C THR A 132 29.82 -10.69 -4.39
N ASN A 133 30.15 -11.99 -4.47
CA ASN A 133 29.50 -12.92 -5.37
C ASN A 133 28.14 -13.36 -4.77
N LEU A 134 27.14 -13.64 -5.60
CA LEU A 134 25.84 -14.13 -5.11
C LEU A 134 25.87 -15.56 -4.57
N ASN A 135 26.95 -16.33 -4.79
CA ASN A 135 27.11 -17.66 -4.21
C ASN A 135 27.29 -17.66 -2.67
N GLU A 136 27.41 -16.48 -2.05
CA GLU A 136 27.37 -16.31 -0.60
C GLU A 136 25.94 -16.39 -0.02
N TYR A 137 24.92 -16.34 -0.87
CA TYR A 137 23.51 -16.33 -0.48
C TYR A 137 22.75 -17.57 -0.96
N GLU A 138 21.77 -18.00 -0.16
CA GLU A 138 20.75 -18.96 -0.58
C GLU A 138 19.65 -18.24 -1.36
N CYS A 139 19.37 -18.70 -2.57
CA CYS A 139 18.30 -18.18 -3.40
C CYS A 139 17.07 -19.09 -3.30
N PHE A 140 15.95 -18.54 -2.82
CA PHE A 140 14.66 -19.20 -2.71
C PHE A 140 13.72 -18.74 -3.81
N PHE A 141 13.10 -19.70 -4.49
CA PHE A 141 11.93 -19.48 -5.33
C PHE A 141 10.74 -20.03 -4.57
N ILE A 142 9.75 -19.17 -4.31
CA ILE A 142 8.55 -19.52 -3.53
C ILE A 142 7.34 -19.26 -4.42
N LEU A 143 6.59 -20.32 -4.73
CA LEU A 143 5.33 -20.22 -5.46
C LEU A 143 4.18 -20.25 -4.46
N THR A 144 3.35 -19.22 -4.50
CA THR A 144 2.12 -19.14 -3.71
C THR A 144 0.90 -19.16 -4.61
N ARG A 145 -0.21 -19.75 -4.13
CA ARG A 145 -1.55 -19.66 -4.72
C ARG A 145 -2.49 -19.03 -3.71
N ASP A 146 -3.09 -17.89 -4.08
CA ASP A 146 -3.97 -17.10 -3.19
C ASP A 146 -3.32 -16.81 -1.82
N GLY A 147 -2.02 -16.52 -1.82
CA GLY A 147 -1.23 -16.22 -0.62
C GLY A 147 -0.74 -17.43 0.18
N VAL A 148 -1.07 -18.66 -0.24
CA VAL A 148 -0.59 -19.89 0.41
C VAL A 148 0.56 -20.50 -0.38
N GLU A 149 1.69 -20.77 0.28
CA GLU A 149 2.84 -21.47 -0.33
C GLU A 149 2.44 -22.88 -0.79
N ILE A 150 2.70 -23.18 -2.07
CA ILE A 150 2.39 -24.48 -2.69
C ILE A 150 3.63 -25.23 -3.16
N ASP A 151 4.73 -24.52 -3.45
CA ASP A 151 6.02 -25.13 -3.79
C ASP A 151 7.16 -24.15 -3.45
N ARG A 152 8.33 -24.71 -3.13
CA ARG A 152 9.56 -23.98 -2.81
C ARG A 152 10.75 -24.70 -3.43
N LYS A 153 11.61 -23.95 -4.10
CA LYS A 153 12.91 -24.42 -4.61
C LYS A 153 14.02 -23.55 -4.02
N THR A 154 15.15 -24.18 -3.72
CA THR A 154 16.35 -23.50 -3.21
C THR A 154 17.52 -23.80 -4.12
N THR A 155 18.36 -22.80 -4.39
CA THR A 155 19.60 -22.98 -5.14
C THR A 155 20.66 -21.97 -4.70
N ILE A 156 21.90 -22.22 -5.10
CA ILE A 156 23.00 -21.26 -5.02
C ILE A 156 23.23 -20.71 -6.42
N ILE A 157 23.35 -19.38 -6.52
CA ILE A 157 23.57 -18.70 -7.79
C ILE A 157 24.99 -18.14 -7.80
N ASP A 158 25.90 -18.81 -8.50
CA ASP A 158 27.23 -18.24 -8.80
C ASP A 158 27.09 -17.12 -9.83
N LEU A 159 27.27 -15.89 -9.37
CA LEU A 159 27.17 -14.67 -10.17
C LEU A 159 28.12 -13.61 -9.59
N ALA A 160 29.21 -13.36 -10.32
CA ALA A 160 30.25 -12.43 -9.92
C ALA A 160 29.72 -11.01 -9.67
N PRO A 161 30.44 -10.18 -8.89
CA PRO A 161 30.11 -8.76 -8.73
C PRO A 161 29.89 -8.05 -10.07
N MET A 162 28.93 -7.13 -10.12
CA MET A 162 28.63 -6.30 -11.29
C MET A 162 28.25 -7.08 -12.57
N SER A 163 27.78 -8.32 -12.44
CA SER A 163 27.38 -9.17 -13.57
C SER A 163 25.89 -9.54 -13.56
N GLU A 164 25.40 -10.06 -14.68
CA GLU A 164 23.99 -10.43 -14.86
C GLU A 164 23.83 -11.82 -15.49
N LYS A 165 22.70 -12.48 -15.20
CA LYS A 165 22.29 -13.74 -15.83
C LYS A 165 20.77 -13.87 -15.90
N SER A 166 20.30 -14.67 -16.84
CA SER A 166 18.90 -15.15 -16.88
C SER A 166 18.82 -16.60 -16.43
N ILE A 167 17.74 -16.95 -15.74
CA ILE A 167 17.41 -18.33 -15.37
C ILE A 167 15.94 -18.62 -15.72
N GLU A 168 15.61 -19.88 -15.95
CA GLU A 168 14.23 -20.31 -16.16
C GLU A 168 13.42 -20.26 -14.85
N ILE A 169 12.11 -20.07 -14.95
CA ILE A 169 11.21 -20.16 -13.80
C ILE A 169 11.17 -21.64 -13.36
N PRO A 170 11.54 -21.97 -12.10
CA PRO A 170 11.70 -23.36 -11.66
C PRO A 170 10.38 -24.01 -11.25
N PHE A 171 9.28 -23.62 -11.89
CA PHE A 171 7.93 -24.11 -11.61
C PHE A 171 7.17 -24.37 -12.90
N VAL A 172 6.37 -25.43 -12.88
CA VAL A 172 5.44 -25.75 -13.96
C VAL A 172 4.13 -25.02 -13.71
N ARG A 173 3.53 -24.47 -14.77
CA ARG A 173 2.23 -23.83 -14.69
C ARG A 173 1.13 -24.81 -14.27
N GLU A 174 0.35 -24.44 -13.26
CA GLU A 174 -0.81 -25.19 -12.79
C GLU A 174 -2.12 -24.66 -13.38
N ASN A 175 -3.15 -25.53 -13.36
CA ASN A 175 -4.50 -25.22 -13.83
C ASN A 175 -5.53 -25.08 -12.69
N ASN A 176 -5.11 -25.22 -11.44
CA ASN A 176 -6.01 -24.99 -10.31
C ASN A 176 -6.36 -23.50 -10.23
N ILE A 177 -7.61 -23.18 -9.94
CA ILE A 177 -8.09 -21.81 -9.75
C ILE A 177 -7.27 -21.11 -8.66
N GLY A 178 -6.87 -19.86 -8.91
CA GLY A 178 -6.17 -19.00 -7.97
C GLY A 178 -5.25 -18.00 -8.65
N GLU A 179 -4.78 -17.03 -7.86
CA GLU A 179 -3.69 -16.13 -8.22
C GLU A 179 -2.35 -16.77 -7.85
N TYR A 180 -1.46 -16.95 -8.84
CA TYR A 180 -0.14 -17.55 -8.64
C TYR A 180 0.92 -16.46 -8.60
N ILE A 181 1.65 -16.40 -7.50
CA ILE A 181 2.67 -15.38 -7.25
C ILE A 181 4.01 -16.06 -7.00
N LEU A 182 5.01 -15.65 -7.78
CA LEU A 182 6.41 -16.04 -7.56
C LEU A 182 7.10 -14.98 -6.72
N THR A 183 7.74 -15.42 -5.65
CA THR A 183 8.72 -14.63 -4.90
C THR A 183 10.10 -15.24 -5.11
N VAL A 184 11.07 -14.40 -5.45
CA VAL A 184 12.49 -14.76 -5.52
C VAL A 184 13.20 -14.00 -4.41
N SER A 185 13.84 -14.71 -3.49
CA SER A 185 14.45 -14.13 -2.28
C SER A 185 15.87 -14.63 -2.11
N PHE A 186 16.81 -13.75 -1.75
CA PHE A 186 18.19 -14.08 -1.43
C PHE A 186 18.44 -13.86 0.06
N CYS A 187 18.86 -14.91 0.76
CA CYS A 187 19.12 -14.88 2.20
C CYS A 187 20.56 -15.25 2.53
N LEU A 188 21.04 -14.81 3.70
CA LEU A 188 22.35 -15.23 4.23
C LEU A 188 22.44 -16.75 4.36
N SER A 189 23.50 -17.35 3.81
CA SER A 189 23.74 -18.80 3.91
C SER A 189 24.31 -19.24 5.27
N LYS A 190 24.76 -18.29 6.09
CA LYS A 190 25.36 -18.49 7.41
C LYS A 190 25.16 -17.24 8.27
N ASP A 191 25.41 -17.35 9.57
CA ASP A 191 25.43 -16.20 10.47
C ASP A 191 26.52 -15.19 10.07
N GLU A 192 26.16 -13.92 10.15
CA GLU A 192 27.07 -12.78 10.05
C GLU A 192 27.05 -11.99 11.37
N ILE A 193 28.05 -11.14 11.60
CA ILE A 193 28.15 -10.35 12.84
C ILE A 193 26.93 -9.43 13.10
N TRP A 194 26.11 -9.19 12.08
CA TRP A 194 25.01 -8.23 12.08
C TRP A 194 23.63 -8.86 11.82
N ALA A 195 23.55 -10.13 11.42
CA ALA A 195 22.30 -10.86 11.24
C ALA A 195 22.53 -12.38 11.21
N GLU A 196 21.51 -13.13 11.61
CA GLU A 196 21.51 -14.60 11.60
C GLU A 196 21.36 -15.17 10.17
N GLN A 197 21.77 -16.42 9.99
CA GLN A 197 21.49 -17.21 8.79
C GLN A 197 19.99 -17.14 8.43
N GLY A 198 19.69 -17.06 7.14
CA GLY A 198 18.32 -16.95 6.64
C GLY A 198 17.78 -15.52 6.61
N TYR A 199 18.53 -14.52 7.09
CA TYR A 199 18.15 -13.12 6.92
C TYR A 199 18.11 -12.73 5.43
N GLU A 200 16.96 -12.22 4.98
CA GLU A 200 16.74 -11.81 3.59
C GLU A 200 17.44 -10.48 3.26
N ILE A 201 18.28 -10.49 2.23
CA ILE A 201 19.04 -9.33 1.75
C ILE A 201 18.31 -8.61 0.62
N ALA A 202 17.62 -9.36 -0.23
CA ALA A 202 16.93 -8.84 -1.40
C ALA A 202 15.80 -9.79 -1.79
N PHE A 203 14.70 -9.23 -2.30
CA PHE A 203 13.66 -10.03 -2.92
C PHE A 203 12.99 -9.27 -4.07
N GLU A 204 12.23 -10.01 -4.88
CA GLU A 204 11.25 -9.47 -5.81
C GLU A 204 10.07 -10.43 -5.91
N GLN A 205 8.88 -9.88 -6.18
CA GLN A 205 7.65 -10.64 -6.25
C GLN A 205 6.80 -10.22 -7.45
N LYS A 206 6.22 -11.20 -8.15
CA LYS A 206 5.33 -10.92 -9.29
C LYS A 206 4.22 -11.96 -9.40
N VAL A 207 3.00 -11.49 -9.69
CA VAL A 207 1.91 -12.35 -10.17
C VAL A 207 2.35 -12.97 -11.49
N LEU A 208 2.59 -14.27 -11.50
CA LEU A 208 2.97 -14.98 -12.71
C LEU A 208 1.76 -15.17 -13.63
N TYR A 209 0.64 -15.62 -13.07
CA TYR A 209 -0.61 -15.82 -13.79
C TYR A 209 -1.78 -15.95 -12.81
N VAL A 210 -2.99 -15.74 -13.33
CA VAL A 210 -4.24 -15.96 -12.60
C VAL A 210 -5.07 -16.99 -13.34
N VAL A 211 -5.43 -18.07 -12.66
CA VAL A 211 -6.43 -19.03 -13.15
C VAL A 211 -7.78 -18.61 -12.58
N LYS A 212 -8.62 -18.00 -13.42
CA LYS A 212 -9.91 -17.48 -12.99
C LYS A 212 -10.91 -18.60 -12.73
N LYS A 213 -11.74 -18.41 -11.71
CA LYS A 213 -12.95 -19.20 -11.50
C LYS A 213 -14.09 -18.62 -12.34
N ASP A 214 -14.93 -19.48 -12.90
CA ASP A 214 -16.23 -19.06 -13.40
C ASP A 214 -17.07 -18.49 -12.26
N LYS A 215 -17.75 -17.37 -12.51
CA LYS A 215 -18.66 -16.80 -11.52
C LYS A 215 -19.76 -17.82 -11.21
N LYS A 216 -19.84 -18.28 -9.95
CA LYS A 216 -20.95 -19.11 -9.50
C LYS A 216 -22.22 -18.28 -9.57
N GLU A 217 -23.19 -18.72 -10.37
CA GLU A 217 -24.51 -18.13 -10.38
C GLU A 217 -25.28 -18.59 -9.14
N TYR A 218 -25.73 -17.65 -8.31
CA TYR A 218 -26.72 -17.96 -7.29
C TYR A 218 -28.09 -18.18 -7.97
N LYS A 219 -28.73 -19.29 -7.57
CA LYS A 219 -29.97 -19.81 -8.14
C LYS A 219 -31.17 -19.68 -7.20
N GLY A 220 -31.00 -19.02 -6.05
CA GLY A 220 -32.08 -18.85 -5.08
C GLY A 220 -33.10 -17.80 -5.54
N ASN A 221 -34.31 -17.90 -5.00
CA ASN A 221 -35.33 -16.89 -5.21
C ASN A 221 -35.04 -15.66 -4.35
N LEU A 222 -35.39 -14.47 -4.86
CA LEU A 222 -35.42 -13.25 -4.06
C LEU A 222 -36.87 -12.79 -3.94
N SER A 223 -37.24 -12.38 -2.75
CA SER A 223 -38.46 -11.60 -2.51
C SER A 223 -38.08 -10.15 -2.30
N ILE A 224 -38.70 -9.26 -3.07
CA ILE A 224 -38.43 -7.83 -3.03
C ILE A 224 -39.65 -7.12 -2.46
N VAL A 225 -39.41 -6.23 -1.51
CA VAL A 225 -40.44 -5.43 -0.84
C VAL A 225 -40.15 -3.97 -1.14
N ASP A 226 -40.91 -3.38 -2.05
CA ASP A 226 -40.84 -1.95 -2.32
C ASP A 226 -41.75 -1.18 -1.34
N GLY A 227 -41.14 -0.53 -0.35
CA GLY A 227 -41.83 0.32 0.61
C GLY A 227 -41.51 1.81 0.44
N ASP A 228 -42.31 2.65 1.08
CA ASP A 228 -42.25 4.11 0.95
C ASP A 228 -40.89 4.70 1.34
N ILE A 229 -40.24 4.12 2.36
CA ILE A 229 -38.97 4.62 2.91
C ILE A 229 -37.81 3.68 2.57
N HIS A 230 -38.09 2.39 2.37
CA HIS A 230 -37.08 1.35 2.19
C HIS A 230 -37.45 0.38 1.07
N VAL A 231 -36.43 -0.09 0.35
CA VAL A 231 -36.53 -1.26 -0.52
C VAL A 231 -35.85 -2.43 0.18
N GLY A 232 -36.62 -3.47 0.51
CA GLY A 232 -36.16 -4.69 1.15
C GLY A 232 -35.87 -5.79 0.14
N VAL A 233 -34.79 -6.54 0.35
CA VAL A 233 -34.46 -7.75 -0.41
C VAL A 233 -34.32 -8.91 0.55
N HIS A 234 -35.08 -9.97 0.34
CA HIS A 234 -35.05 -11.19 1.12
C HIS A 234 -34.51 -12.32 0.24
N GLY A 235 -33.33 -12.81 0.58
CA GLY A 235 -32.80 -14.08 0.07
C GLY A 235 -33.09 -15.22 1.05
N GLU A 236 -32.54 -16.40 0.75
CA GLU A 236 -32.76 -17.60 1.55
C GLU A 236 -32.20 -17.46 2.98
N ASN A 237 -30.98 -16.94 3.10
CA ASN A 237 -30.28 -16.77 4.37
C ASN A 237 -29.81 -15.32 4.64
N PHE A 238 -30.29 -14.37 3.85
CA PHE A 238 -29.93 -12.97 4.00
C PHE A 238 -31.11 -12.01 3.80
N ARG A 239 -31.02 -10.84 4.42
CA ARG A 239 -31.97 -9.73 4.25
C ARG A 239 -31.21 -8.43 4.14
N VAL A 240 -31.60 -7.60 3.18
CA VAL A 240 -30.94 -6.33 2.89
C VAL A 240 -31.97 -5.23 2.81
N LEU A 241 -31.68 -4.09 3.45
CA LEU A 241 -32.53 -2.91 3.40
C LEU A 241 -31.78 -1.71 2.80
N PHE A 242 -32.37 -1.16 1.74
CA PHE A 242 -31.94 0.07 1.09
C PHE A 242 -32.84 1.22 1.51
N SER A 243 -32.27 2.32 1.98
CA SER A 243 -33.05 3.48 2.44
C SER A 243 -33.12 4.57 1.38
N ARG A 244 -34.34 4.95 1.00
CA ARG A 244 -34.62 6.07 0.08
C ARG A 244 -34.19 7.41 0.70
N VAL A 245 -34.38 7.57 2.01
CA VAL A 245 -34.12 8.81 2.75
C VAL A 245 -32.70 8.90 3.31
N LYS A 246 -32.13 7.80 3.81
CA LYS A 246 -30.74 7.80 4.31
C LYS A 246 -29.73 7.69 3.16
N GLY A 247 -30.14 7.21 1.99
CA GLY A 247 -29.30 7.20 0.79
C GLY A 247 -28.24 6.10 0.82
N GLY A 248 -28.65 4.86 1.01
CA GLY A 248 -27.74 3.72 0.91
C GLY A 248 -28.27 2.44 1.55
N LEU A 249 -27.39 1.46 1.62
CA LEU A 249 -27.57 0.21 2.37
C LEU A 249 -27.57 0.50 3.88
N VAL A 250 -28.67 0.22 4.58
CA VAL A 250 -28.83 0.55 6.01
C VAL A 250 -28.92 -0.67 6.93
N SER A 251 -29.09 -1.88 6.37
CA SER A 251 -29.03 -3.14 7.11
C SER A 251 -28.68 -4.26 6.14
N TYR A 252 -27.83 -5.17 6.61
CA TYR A 252 -27.46 -6.40 5.94
C TYR A 252 -27.39 -7.51 6.98
N VAL A 253 -28.45 -8.31 7.04
CA VAL A 253 -28.53 -9.48 7.90
C VAL A 253 -28.15 -10.71 7.08
N TYR A 254 -27.19 -11.50 7.56
CA TYR A 254 -26.79 -12.77 6.95
C TYR A 254 -26.66 -13.83 8.05
N ASP A 255 -27.26 -15.01 7.84
CA ASP A 255 -27.36 -16.09 8.84
C ASP A 255 -27.81 -15.57 10.23
N GLY A 256 -28.78 -14.65 10.24
CA GLY A 256 -29.35 -14.05 11.45
C GLY A 256 -28.50 -12.98 12.14
N LYS A 257 -27.30 -12.66 11.63
CA LYS A 257 -26.41 -11.63 12.18
C LYS A 257 -26.48 -10.35 11.35
N GLU A 258 -26.65 -9.20 12.01
CA GLU A 258 -26.53 -7.87 11.39
C GLU A 258 -25.05 -7.51 11.20
N TYR A 259 -24.69 -7.11 9.97
CA TYR A 259 -23.32 -6.73 9.61
C TYR A 259 -23.15 -5.22 9.45
N ILE A 260 -24.24 -4.46 9.38
CA ILE A 260 -24.20 -3.01 9.12
C ILE A 260 -24.82 -2.26 10.29
N LEU A 261 -23.98 -1.52 11.01
CA LEU A 261 -24.41 -0.61 12.07
C LEU A 261 -24.93 0.72 11.48
N GLU A 262 -24.23 1.24 10.48
CA GLU A 262 -24.62 2.43 9.73
C GLU A 262 -24.26 2.29 8.26
N ARG A 263 -24.95 3.05 7.40
CA ARG A 263 -24.68 2.99 5.96
C ARG A 263 -23.21 3.33 5.66
N PRO A 264 -22.60 2.65 4.68
CA PRO A 264 -21.34 3.12 4.10
C PRO A 264 -21.49 4.56 3.58
N LYS A 265 -20.51 5.40 3.91
CA LYS A 265 -20.42 6.79 3.44
C LYS A 265 -19.23 6.93 2.50
N LEU A 266 -19.35 7.84 1.54
CA LEU A 266 -18.20 8.20 0.71
C LEU A 266 -17.22 9.01 1.56
N ASN A 267 -15.94 8.69 1.47
CA ASN A 267 -14.88 9.37 2.18
C ASN A 267 -13.79 9.83 1.21
N PHE A 268 -13.53 11.13 1.20
CA PHE A 268 -12.56 11.82 0.35
C PHE A 268 -11.43 12.45 1.17
N TRP A 269 -11.36 12.14 2.46
CA TRP A 269 -10.41 12.74 3.38
C TRP A 269 -9.60 11.69 4.13
N ARG A 270 -8.37 12.04 4.47
CA ARG A 270 -7.53 11.28 5.42
C ARG A 270 -6.96 12.22 6.46
N ALA A 271 -6.59 11.68 7.63
CA ALA A 271 -5.85 12.46 8.61
C ALA A 271 -4.56 13.00 7.97
N PRO A 272 -4.27 14.32 8.10
CA PRO A 272 -3.05 14.92 7.57
C PRO A 272 -1.81 14.32 8.23
N VAL A 273 -0.76 14.10 7.45
CA VAL A 273 0.59 13.80 7.94
C VAL A 273 1.44 15.08 7.96
N ASP A 274 2.63 15.06 8.55
CA ASP A 274 3.50 16.25 8.65
C ASP A 274 3.77 16.91 7.30
N ASN A 275 3.99 16.11 6.25
CA ASN A 275 4.15 16.60 4.89
C ASN A 275 2.93 17.37 4.35
N ASP A 276 1.71 16.97 4.71
CA ASP A 276 0.47 17.65 4.30
C ASP A 276 0.29 18.97 5.04
N ILE A 277 0.70 19.01 6.31
CA ILE A 277 0.66 20.23 7.11
C ILE A 277 1.66 21.23 6.52
N ALA A 278 2.90 20.78 6.28
CA ALA A 278 3.97 21.61 5.74
C ALA A 278 3.65 22.16 4.34
N ASN A 279 2.94 21.41 3.49
CA ASN A 279 2.57 21.86 2.14
C ASN A 279 1.22 22.60 2.07
N GLY A 280 0.53 22.80 3.21
CA GLY A 280 -0.74 23.52 3.27
C GLY A 280 -1.96 22.75 2.75
N MET A 281 -1.87 21.43 2.56
CA MET A 281 -2.97 20.59 2.08
C MET A 281 -4.23 20.70 2.93
N THR A 282 -4.09 20.85 4.25
CA THR A 282 -5.23 20.99 5.17
C THR A 282 -6.11 22.18 4.82
N PHE A 283 -5.52 23.29 4.38
CA PHE A 283 -6.22 24.47 3.91
C PHE A 283 -6.69 24.28 2.46
N ASN A 284 -5.76 23.99 1.55
CA ASN A 284 -5.99 23.94 0.10
C ASN A 284 -7.04 22.90 -0.30
N ASN A 285 -7.13 21.78 0.44
CA ASN A 285 -8.01 20.67 0.11
C ASN A 285 -9.16 20.51 1.11
N SER A 286 -9.37 21.47 2.01
CA SER A 286 -10.41 21.43 3.07
C SER A 286 -11.80 21.10 2.55
N ILE A 287 -12.12 21.47 1.30
CA ILE A 287 -13.39 21.13 0.65
C ILE A 287 -13.68 19.62 0.63
N TRP A 288 -12.67 18.77 0.47
CA TRP A 288 -12.84 17.31 0.46
C TRP A 288 -13.17 16.75 1.84
N LYS A 289 -12.70 17.41 2.91
CA LYS A 289 -13.13 17.10 4.27
C LYS A 289 -14.61 17.41 4.45
N ILE A 290 -15.05 18.57 3.98
CA ILE A 290 -16.47 18.98 4.02
C ILE A 290 -17.32 18.01 3.19
N ALA A 291 -16.85 17.61 2.00
CA ALA A 291 -17.54 16.63 1.15
C ALA A 291 -17.72 15.27 1.84
N SER A 292 -16.72 14.82 2.59
CA SER A 292 -16.76 13.55 3.34
C SER A 292 -17.73 13.59 4.53
N LEU A 293 -17.85 14.75 5.19
CA LEU A 293 -18.67 14.92 6.39
C LEU A 293 -20.15 15.19 6.07
N TYR A 294 -20.43 15.97 5.03
CA TYR A 294 -21.74 16.56 4.80
C TYR A 294 -22.35 16.24 3.42
N GLY A 295 -21.81 15.24 2.71
CA GLY A 295 -22.42 14.72 1.48
C GLY A 295 -23.82 14.16 1.71
N LYS A 296 -24.78 14.54 0.85
CA LYS A 296 -26.16 14.04 0.87
C LYS A 296 -26.34 12.94 -0.16
N ALA A 297 -26.91 11.82 0.25
CA ALA A 297 -27.22 10.70 -0.63
C ALA A 297 -28.74 10.54 -0.74
N THR A 298 -29.25 10.37 -1.96
CA THR A 298 -30.68 10.14 -2.22
C THR A 298 -30.86 9.05 -3.27
N MET A 299 -31.83 8.16 -3.07
CA MET A 299 -32.12 7.14 -4.08
C MET A 299 -32.66 7.82 -5.35
N LYS A 300 -31.98 7.58 -6.47
CA LYS A 300 -32.36 8.06 -7.79
C LYS A 300 -33.36 7.13 -8.46
N SER A 301 -33.09 5.82 -8.41
CA SER A 301 -33.95 4.81 -8.99
C SER A 301 -33.75 3.45 -8.32
N PHE A 302 -34.76 2.61 -8.47
CA PHE A 302 -34.74 1.20 -8.12
C PHE A 302 -35.36 0.44 -9.29
N LYS A 303 -34.76 -0.69 -9.68
CA LYS A 303 -35.26 -1.56 -10.74
C LYS A 303 -35.11 -3.01 -10.32
N GLU A 304 -36.19 -3.77 -10.42
CA GLU A 304 -36.15 -5.23 -10.35
C GLU A 304 -35.68 -5.80 -11.70
N LEU A 305 -34.79 -6.80 -11.62
CA LEU A 305 -34.22 -7.52 -12.75
C LEU A 305 -34.63 -9.00 -12.64
N GLU A 306 -34.67 -9.71 -13.77
CA GLU A 306 -34.89 -11.17 -13.79
C GLU A 306 -33.94 -11.88 -12.82
N GLU A 307 -32.72 -11.37 -12.74
CA GLU A 307 -31.64 -11.91 -11.93
C GLU A 307 -31.21 -10.95 -10.80
N GLY A 308 -32.07 -10.11 -10.22
CA GLY A 308 -31.66 -9.26 -9.09
C GLY A 308 -32.45 -7.99 -8.89
N ILE A 309 -31.80 -7.04 -8.24
CA ILE A 309 -32.22 -5.65 -8.20
C ILE A 309 -31.05 -4.72 -8.50
N GLU A 310 -31.39 -3.54 -8.99
CA GLU A 310 -30.47 -2.45 -9.19
C GLU A 310 -30.97 -1.24 -8.39
N VAL A 311 -30.08 -0.64 -7.58
CA VAL A 311 -30.41 0.51 -6.75
C VAL A 311 -29.40 1.63 -7.01
N TRP A 312 -29.89 2.77 -7.46
CA TRP A 312 -29.06 3.93 -7.77
C TRP A 312 -29.20 5.00 -6.72
N TYR A 313 -28.07 5.60 -6.33
CA TYR A 313 -28.04 6.75 -5.44
C TYR A 313 -27.29 7.92 -6.09
N THR A 314 -27.84 9.11 -5.96
CA THR A 314 -27.12 10.34 -6.29
C THR A 314 -26.50 10.89 -5.01
N HIS A 315 -25.21 11.21 -5.05
CA HIS A 315 -24.49 11.88 -3.97
C HIS A 315 -24.22 13.34 -4.34
N THR A 316 -24.89 14.26 -3.66
CA THR A 316 -24.62 15.69 -3.76
C THR A 316 -23.58 16.07 -2.72
N LEU A 317 -22.46 16.60 -3.17
CA LEU A 317 -21.36 17.03 -2.31
C LEU A 317 -21.44 18.56 -2.09
N PRO A 318 -21.19 19.06 -0.88
CA PRO A 318 -21.07 20.49 -0.62
C PRO A 318 -20.05 21.18 -1.56
N MET A 319 -20.47 22.29 -2.17
CA MET A 319 -19.69 23.17 -3.06
C MET A 319 -18.93 22.49 -4.22
N LEU A 320 -19.36 21.30 -4.64
CA LEU A 320 -18.90 20.58 -5.82
C LEU A 320 -20.12 20.08 -6.60
N ASP A 321 -20.07 20.11 -7.93
CA ASP A 321 -21.12 19.50 -8.75
C ASP A 321 -21.12 17.96 -8.61
N MET A 322 -22.30 17.35 -8.79
CA MET A 322 -22.71 15.98 -8.42
C MET A 322 -21.69 14.84 -8.60
N VAL A 323 -21.75 13.85 -7.70
CA VAL A 323 -21.17 12.50 -7.89
C VAL A 323 -22.30 11.46 -7.94
N LEU A 324 -22.32 10.61 -8.96
CA LEU A 324 -23.28 9.50 -9.08
C LEU A 324 -22.67 8.24 -8.45
N CYS A 325 -23.45 7.44 -7.72
CA CYS A 325 -22.99 6.18 -7.14
C CYS A 325 -24.01 5.06 -7.37
N GLN A 326 -23.54 3.88 -7.74
CA GLN A 326 -24.39 2.77 -8.15
C GLN A 326 -24.21 1.55 -7.23
N TYR A 327 -25.33 0.99 -6.76
CA TYR A 327 -25.31 -0.29 -6.05
C TYR A 327 -25.97 -1.36 -6.91
N PHE A 328 -25.23 -2.41 -7.20
CA PHE A 328 -25.77 -3.59 -7.87
C PHE A 328 -26.06 -4.69 -6.85
N GLY A 329 -27.30 -5.16 -6.82
CA GLY A 329 -27.73 -6.34 -6.09
C GLY A 329 -28.07 -7.45 -7.05
N HIS A 330 -27.09 -8.26 -7.43
CA HIS A 330 -27.36 -9.38 -8.32
C HIS A 330 -27.98 -10.55 -7.52
N LYS A 331 -29.02 -11.23 -8.05
CA LYS A 331 -29.35 -12.61 -7.66
C LYS A 331 -28.08 -13.43 -7.62
N LYS A 332 -27.11 -13.24 -8.51
CA LYS A 332 -25.92 -14.10 -8.64
C LYS A 332 -24.85 -13.96 -7.55
N SER A 333 -25.01 -13.10 -6.53
CA SER A 333 -24.08 -13.02 -5.39
C SER A 333 -24.77 -12.65 -4.08
N ASN A 334 -24.35 -13.26 -2.97
CA ASN A 334 -24.77 -12.83 -1.63
C ASN A 334 -24.24 -11.42 -1.28
N PHE A 335 -23.31 -10.89 -2.07
CA PHE A 335 -22.72 -9.56 -1.87
C PHE A 335 -23.40 -8.52 -2.76
N PHE A 336 -23.71 -7.36 -2.19
CA PHE A 336 -24.04 -6.16 -2.95
C PHE A 336 -22.74 -5.40 -3.23
N MET A 337 -22.46 -5.12 -4.50
CA MET A 337 -21.25 -4.40 -4.89
C MET A 337 -21.55 -2.93 -5.12
N LEU A 338 -20.80 -2.08 -4.42
CA LEU A 338 -20.74 -0.65 -4.67
C LEU A 338 -19.85 -0.39 -5.89
N HIS A 339 -20.39 0.25 -6.91
CA HIS A 339 -19.65 0.75 -8.07
C HIS A 339 -19.63 2.27 -8.02
N PHE A 340 -18.44 2.85 -8.25
CA PHE A 340 -18.18 4.28 -8.27
C PHE A 340 -18.20 4.82 -9.69
#